data_AF-A0A1S3SZM2-F1
#
_entry.id   AF-A0A1S3SZM2-F1
#
_cell.length_a   1.000
_cell.length_b   1.000
_cell.length_c   1.000
_cell.angle_alpha   90.00
_cell.angle_beta   90.00
_cell.angle_gamma   90.00
#
_symmetry.space_group_name_H-M   'P 1'
#
loop_
_entity.id
_entity.type
_entity.pdbx_description
1 polymer ?
#
loop_
_entity_poly.entity_id
_entity_poly.type
_entity_poly.pdbx_seq_one_letter_code
_entity_poly.pdbx_strand_id
1 'polypeptide(L)'
;MCTFRTLFDCEQRGGVEIDKGLSMETQKDIFSGSAVATTLGKGFLAIRKAGHLCIQTQSQEYSDYSGREKMVEVRLDVLRPGLQVLIVDQWIETGGTMKAAIKLVERQGATVVGVAAVAIENSEGGKWIKEKYKHSHCIPEELQSQIDKQYLDSFKSFAS
;
A
#
# COMPACT_ATOMS: atom_id res chain seq x y z
N MET A 1 -10.77 -26.24 -12.83
CA MET A 1 -12.03 -25.49 -13.03
C MET A 1 -11.82 -24.11 -12.40
N CYS A 2 -11.36 -23.14 -13.19
CA CYS A 2 -11.01 -21.80 -12.73
C CYS A 2 -12.25 -20.91 -12.77
N THR A 3 -12.86 -20.68 -11.62
CA THR A 3 -13.89 -19.65 -11.46
C THR A 3 -13.78 -19.11 -10.06
N PHE A 4 -13.25 -17.89 -9.91
CA PHE A 4 -13.33 -17.12 -8.67
C PHE A 4 -13.89 -15.76 -9.05
N ARG A 5 -15.01 -15.38 -8.41
CA ARG A 5 -15.86 -14.23 -8.70
C ARG A 5 -15.84 -13.26 -7.51
N THR A 6 -16.00 -11.98 -7.83
CA THR A 6 -15.94 -10.73 -7.05
C THR A 6 -16.78 -10.70 -5.76
N LEU A 7 -16.48 -9.87 -4.74
CA LEU A 7 -16.92 -8.45 -4.56
C LEU A 7 -16.25 -7.84 -3.30
N PHE A 8 -16.02 -6.52 -3.28
CA PHE A 8 -16.08 -5.77 -2.02
C PHE A 8 -16.88 -4.49 -2.22
N ASP A 9 -17.95 -4.40 -1.43
CA ASP A 9 -18.78 -3.22 -1.25
C ASP A 9 -18.17 -2.45 -0.07
N CYS A 10 -17.53 -1.32 -0.37
CA CYS A 10 -17.22 -0.33 0.65
C CYS A 10 -18.16 0.84 0.39
N GLU A 11 -19.26 0.86 1.13
CA GLU A 11 -20.25 1.92 1.15
C GLU A 11 -19.58 3.20 1.70
N GLN A 12 -18.86 3.91 0.83
CA GLN A 12 -18.84 5.36 0.67
C GLN A 12 -17.93 5.73 -0.52
N ARG A 13 -18.59 6.14 -1.61
CA ARG A 13 -18.05 6.68 -2.88
C ARG A 13 -17.46 5.68 -3.89
N GLY A 14 -18.39 4.95 -4.53
CA GLY A 14 -18.24 4.40 -5.89
C GLY A 14 -17.42 3.11 -5.95
N GLY A 15 -18.12 1.98 -6.09
CA GLY A 15 -17.55 0.65 -6.13
C GLY A 15 -16.42 0.50 -7.14
N VAL A 16 -15.31 -0.07 -6.70
CA VAL A 16 -14.22 -0.52 -7.57
C VAL A 16 -14.01 -2.01 -7.32
N GLU A 17 -14.12 -2.81 -8.37
CA GLU A 17 -13.80 -4.24 -8.29
C GLU A 17 -12.27 -4.39 -8.21
N ILE A 18 -11.76 -4.90 -7.09
CA ILE A 18 -10.32 -5.17 -6.92
C ILE A 18 -10.05 -6.62 -7.32
N ASP A 19 -9.09 -6.88 -8.21
CA ASP A 19 -8.74 -8.24 -8.64
C ASP A 19 -7.68 -8.87 -7.72
N LYS A 20 -6.74 -8.04 -7.22
CA LYS A 20 -5.68 -8.45 -6.29
C LYS A 20 -5.37 -7.35 -5.27
N GLY A 21 -5.17 -7.73 -4.02
CA GLY A 21 -4.57 -6.89 -2.99
C GLY A 21 -3.05 -6.97 -3.07
N LEU A 22 -2.39 -5.83 -3.23
CA LEU A 22 -0.94 -5.71 -3.04
C LEU A 22 -0.66 -5.16 -1.66
N SER A 23 0.38 -5.66 -1.02
CA SER A 23 0.86 -5.11 0.25
C SER A 23 2.34 -4.79 0.21
N MET A 24 2.70 -3.69 0.85
CA MET A 24 4.04 -3.15 0.93
C MET A 24 4.64 -3.29 2.34
N GLU A 25 5.80 -3.96 2.37
CA GLU A 25 6.95 -3.79 3.28
C GLU A 25 6.80 -3.78 4.82
N THR A 26 6.68 -4.99 5.42
CA THR A 26 7.60 -5.71 6.34
C THR A 26 6.92 -7.05 6.71
N GLN A 27 7.58 -7.96 7.45
CA GLN A 27 6.92 -9.19 7.95
C GLN A 27 5.60 -8.89 8.68
N LYS A 28 5.47 -7.69 9.26
CA LYS A 28 4.29 -7.13 9.93
C LYS A 28 3.20 -6.70 8.95
N ASP A 29 3.56 -6.02 7.86
CA ASP A 29 2.63 -5.53 6.84
C ASP A 29 2.01 -6.63 6.00
N ILE A 30 2.72 -7.76 5.83
CA ILE A 30 2.15 -8.97 5.22
C ILE A 30 0.90 -9.41 5.99
N PHE A 31 0.84 -9.27 7.31
CA PHE A 31 -0.35 -9.62 8.08
C PHE A 31 -1.51 -8.67 7.81
N SER A 32 -1.28 -7.36 7.78
CA SER A 32 -2.32 -6.38 7.44
C SER A 32 -2.85 -6.59 6.03
N GLY A 33 -1.95 -6.73 5.06
CA GLY A 33 -2.33 -6.95 3.66
C GLY A 33 -2.98 -8.30 3.40
N SER A 34 -2.53 -9.37 4.06
CA SER A 34 -3.15 -10.70 3.94
C SER A 34 -4.49 -10.78 4.65
N ALA A 35 -4.66 -10.11 5.79
CA ALA A 35 -5.94 -10.01 6.48
C ALA A 35 -6.96 -9.26 5.63
N VAL A 36 -6.55 -8.14 5.03
CA VAL A 36 -7.37 -7.41 4.05
C VAL A 36 -7.69 -8.33 2.87
N ALA A 37 -6.69 -8.90 2.19
CA ALA A 37 -6.94 -9.77 1.03
C ALA A 37 -7.85 -10.97 1.36
N THR A 38 -7.69 -11.59 2.53
CA THR A 38 -8.54 -12.69 3.01
C THR A 38 -9.96 -12.24 3.24
N THR A 39 -10.15 -11.10 3.92
CA THR A 39 -11.47 -10.50 4.18
C THR A 39 -12.17 -10.10 2.88
N LEU A 40 -11.41 -9.61 1.91
CA LEU A 40 -11.90 -9.22 0.58
C LEU A 40 -12.10 -10.44 -0.37
N GLY A 41 -11.65 -11.64 0.02
CA GLY A 41 -11.63 -12.82 -0.85
C GLY A 41 -10.74 -12.65 -2.11
N LYS A 42 -9.68 -11.85 -2.02
CA LYS A 42 -8.80 -11.50 -3.15
C LYS A 42 -7.43 -12.16 -3.06
N GLY A 43 -6.76 -12.23 -4.20
CA GLY A 43 -5.36 -12.65 -4.25
C GLY A 43 -4.46 -11.64 -3.54
N PHE A 44 -3.41 -12.13 -2.89
CA PHE A 44 -2.40 -11.32 -2.23
C PHE A 44 -1.08 -11.36 -3.02
N LEU A 45 -0.46 -10.21 -3.23
CA LEU A 45 0.89 -10.10 -3.77
C LEU A 45 1.74 -9.16 -2.91
N ALA A 46 2.86 -9.65 -2.43
CA ALA A 46 3.82 -8.83 -1.70
C ALA A 46 4.72 -8.06 -2.68
N ILE A 47 4.89 -6.76 -2.45
CA ILE A 47 6.04 -6.02 -2.95
C ILE A 47 7.05 -5.87 -1.81
N ARG A 48 8.33 -6.18 -2.07
CA ARG A 48 9.39 -6.27 -1.06
C ARG A 48 10.55 -5.35 -1.40
N LYS A 49 11.44 -5.05 -0.45
CA LYS A 49 12.78 -4.53 -0.76
C LYS A 49 13.54 -5.51 -1.67
N ALA A 50 14.36 -4.95 -2.56
CA ALA A 50 15.18 -5.72 -3.47
C ALA A 50 16.07 -6.75 -2.75
N GLY A 51 16.20 -7.95 -3.34
CA GLY A 51 17.03 -9.03 -2.81
C GLY A 51 16.35 -9.93 -1.78
N HIS A 52 15.04 -9.80 -1.58
CA HIS A 52 14.28 -10.62 -0.65
C HIS A 52 13.42 -11.71 -1.32
N LEU A 53 13.21 -11.62 -2.63
CA LEU A 53 12.54 -12.63 -3.43
C LEU A 53 13.58 -13.52 -4.12
N CYS A 54 13.55 -14.83 -3.83
CA CYS A 54 14.45 -15.83 -4.44
C CYS A 54 14.01 -16.26 -5.85
N ILE A 55 13.35 -15.38 -6.60
CA ILE A 55 12.71 -15.65 -7.90
C ILE A 55 12.95 -14.47 -8.84
N GLN A 56 12.57 -14.60 -10.11
CA GLN A 56 12.63 -13.48 -11.05
C GLN A 56 11.68 -12.35 -10.61
N THR A 57 12.22 -11.12 -10.57
CA THR A 57 11.51 -9.93 -10.12
C THR A 57 11.63 -8.79 -11.12
N GLN A 58 10.66 -7.87 -11.07
CA GLN A 58 10.84 -6.51 -11.58
C GLN A 58 11.10 -5.58 -10.40
N SER A 59 12.07 -4.69 -10.55
CA SER A 59 12.44 -3.71 -9.55
C SER A 59 12.11 -2.28 -9.99
N GLN A 60 11.87 -1.41 -9.01
CA GLN A 60 11.72 0.03 -9.19
C GLN A 60 12.52 0.76 -8.11
N GLU A 61 13.43 1.61 -8.56
CA GLU A 61 14.21 2.50 -7.72
C GLU A 61 13.36 3.65 -7.18
N TYR A 62 13.69 4.09 -5.97
CA TYR A 62 13.15 5.28 -5.31
C TYR A 62 14.15 5.88 -4.33
N SER A 63 14.05 7.18 -4.10
CA SER A 63 14.79 7.86 -3.05
C SER A 63 14.01 7.80 -1.75
N ASP A 64 14.64 7.32 -0.68
CA ASP A 64 14.03 7.33 0.63
C ASP A 64 14.12 8.71 1.31
N TYR A 65 13.56 8.83 2.52
CA TYR A 65 13.58 10.07 3.30
C TYR A 65 15.00 10.57 3.64
N SER A 66 16.01 9.69 3.56
CA SER A 66 17.41 10.02 3.79
C SER A 66 18.18 10.36 2.50
N GLY A 67 17.49 10.39 1.36
CA GLY A 67 18.08 10.63 0.04
C GLY A 67 18.87 9.44 -0.50
N ARG A 68 18.78 8.27 0.13
CA ARG A 68 19.44 7.05 -0.36
C ARG A 68 18.56 6.37 -1.39
N GLU A 69 19.19 5.90 -2.45
CA GLU A 69 18.52 5.06 -3.44
C GLU A 69 18.22 3.69 -2.83
N LYS A 70 16.94 3.33 -2.84
CA LYS A 70 16.42 2.02 -2.47
C LYS A 70 15.64 1.46 -3.65
N MET A 71 15.40 0.16 -3.61
CA MET A 71 14.62 -0.53 -4.63
C MET A 71 13.53 -1.37 -3.99
N VAL A 72 12.35 -1.31 -4.59
CA VAL A 72 11.26 -2.27 -4.35
C VAL A 72 11.19 -3.26 -5.50
N GLU A 73 10.80 -4.50 -5.22
CA GLU A 73 10.70 -5.58 -6.17
C GLU A 73 9.40 -6.37 -6.01
N VAL A 74 8.86 -6.82 -7.15
CA VAL A 74 7.68 -7.69 -7.22
C VAL A 74 7.97 -8.85 -8.13
N ARG A 75 7.35 -10.00 -7.86
CA ARG A 75 7.45 -11.19 -8.71
C ARG A 75 7.05 -10.87 -10.15
N LEU A 76 7.90 -11.26 -11.10
CA LEU A 76 7.63 -11.19 -12.54
C LEU A 76 6.39 -12.04 -12.90
N ASP A 77 5.60 -11.62 -13.90
CA ASP A 77 4.42 -12.32 -14.46
C ASP A 77 3.10 -12.29 -13.65
N VAL A 78 3.10 -11.64 -12.49
CA VAL A 78 1.88 -11.56 -11.65
C VAL A 78 0.98 -10.39 -12.05
N LEU A 79 1.58 -9.28 -12.49
CA LEU A 79 0.91 -8.05 -12.90
C LEU A 79 0.76 -8.05 -14.42
N ARG A 80 -0.43 -7.70 -14.90
CA ARG A 80 -0.83 -7.76 -16.31
C ARG A 80 -1.85 -6.65 -16.60
N PRO A 81 -1.96 -6.24 -17.87
CA PRO A 81 -3.01 -5.34 -18.32
C PRO A 81 -4.41 -5.76 -17.85
N GLY A 82 -5.17 -4.81 -17.33
CA GLY A 82 -6.54 -5.02 -16.85
C GLY A 82 -6.68 -5.47 -15.40
N LEU A 83 -5.57 -5.81 -14.71
CA LEU A 83 -5.64 -6.11 -13.28
C LEU A 83 -5.83 -4.84 -12.45
N GLN A 84 -6.84 -4.85 -11.58
CA GLN A 84 -7.07 -3.80 -10.60
C GLN A 84 -6.43 -4.13 -9.25
N VAL A 85 -5.63 -3.20 -8.75
CA VAL A 85 -4.76 -3.37 -7.59
C VAL A 85 -5.08 -2.34 -6.51
N LEU A 86 -5.37 -2.81 -5.30
CA LEU A 86 -5.36 -2.01 -4.08
C LEU A 86 -3.99 -2.16 -3.42
N ILE A 87 -3.27 -1.07 -3.14
CA ILE A 87 -2.00 -1.13 -2.41
C ILE A 87 -2.25 -0.82 -0.93
N VAL A 88 -1.75 -1.70 -0.06
CA VAL A 88 -1.92 -1.60 1.39
C VAL A 88 -0.57 -1.50 2.10
N ASP A 89 -0.42 -0.54 2.98
CA ASP A 89 0.79 -0.31 3.79
C ASP A 89 0.37 0.05 5.23
N GLN A 90 1.16 -0.20 6.27
CA GLN A 90 0.80 0.31 7.60
C GLN A 90 0.96 1.83 7.68
N TRP A 91 2.04 2.38 7.13
CA TRP A 91 2.40 3.77 7.38
C TRP A 91 3.04 4.42 6.17
N ILE A 92 2.39 5.46 5.67
CA ILE A 92 2.90 6.27 4.56
C ILE A 92 3.51 7.54 5.13
N GLU A 93 4.84 7.56 5.23
CA GLU A 93 5.63 8.72 5.65
C GLU A 93 5.78 9.73 4.50
N THR A 94 6.96 9.79 3.86
CA THR A 94 7.24 10.65 2.70
C THR A 94 6.49 10.25 1.43
N GLY A 95 5.89 9.06 1.40
CA GLY A 95 5.23 8.47 0.23
C GLY A 95 6.19 8.00 -0.88
N GLY A 96 7.51 8.06 -0.67
CA GLY A 96 8.51 7.61 -1.66
C GLY A 96 8.35 6.14 -2.05
N THR A 97 8.23 5.26 -1.06
CA THR A 97 8.02 3.81 -1.25
C THR A 97 6.69 3.54 -1.97
N MET A 98 5.62 4.21 -1.57
CA MET A 98 4.29 4.06 -2.20
C MET A 98 4.30 4.53 -3.66
N LYS A 99 4.95 5.67 -3.97
CA LYS A 99 5.14 6.13 -5.35
C LYS A 99 5.90 5.11 -6.20
N ALA A 100 6.93 4.48 -5.63
CA ALA A 100 7.69 3.42 -6.28
C ALA A 100 6.82 2.19 -6.57
N ALA A 101 6.00 1.79 -5.59
CA ALA A 101 5.02 0.70 -5.70
C ALA A 101 4.05 0.93 -6.85
N ILE A 102 3.41 2.10 -6.85
CA ILE A 102 2.43 2.50 -7.85
C ILE A 102 3.07 2.47 -9.24
N LYS A 103 4.26 3.06 -9.38
CA LYS A 103 5.00 3.07 -10.64
C LYS A 103 5.35 1.65 -11.11
N LEU A 104 5.75 0.76 -10.21
CA LEU A 104 6.05 -0.63 -10.53
C LEU A 104 4.80 -1.39 -11.02
N VAL A 105 3.65 -1.13 -10.42
CA VAL A 105 2.36 -1.72 -10.81
C VAL A 105 1.88 -1.19 -12.16
N GLU A 106 1.88 0.13 -12.33
CA GLU A 106 1.42 0.80 -13.55
C GLU A 106 2.31 0.47 -14.76
N ARG A 107 3.64 0.35 -14.57
CA ARG A 107 4.57 -0.06 -15.65
C ARG A 107 4.32 -1.48 -16.18
N GLN A 108 3.69 -2.34 -15.38
CA GLN A 108 3.31 -3.70 -15.78
C GLN A 108 1.90 -3.76 -16.38
N GLY A 109 1.27 -2.59 -16.61
CA GLY A 109 -0.05 -2.45 -17.23
C GLY A 109 -1.22 -2.64 -16.28
N ALA A 110 -0.98 -2.95 -15.00
CA ALA A 110 -2.03 -3.03 -14.00
C ALA A 110 -2.44 -1.63 -13.53
N THR A 111 -3.67 -1.50 -13.03
CA THR A 111 -4.24 -0.23 -12.58
C THR A 111 -4.32 -0.19 -11.07
N VAL A 112 -3.71 0.83 -10.46
CA VAL A 112 -3.88 1.09 -9.02
C VAL A 112 -5.21 1.78 -8.80
N VAL A 113 -6.14 1.10 -8.15
CA VAL A 113 -7.50 1.61 -7.92
C VAL A 113 -7.64 2.38 -6.61
N GLY A 114 -6.69 2.20 -5.70
CA GLY A 114 -6.63 2.94 -4.45
C GLY A 114 -5.44 2.54 -3.58
N VAL A 115 -5.33 3.26 -2.47
CA VAL A 115 -4.32 3.05 -1.43
C VAL A 115 -5.00 2.97 -0.07
N ALA A 116 -4.72 1.94 0.71
CA ALA A 116 -5.18 1.86 2.09
C ALA A 116 -3.97 1.84 3.03
N ALA A 117 -4.05 2.57 4.14
CA ALA A 117 -3.04 2.47 5.17
C ALA A 117 -3.58 2.63 6.57
N VAL A 118 -2.83 2.22 7.60
CA VAL A 118 -3.22 2.58 8.97
C VAL A 118 -3.05 4.09 9.17
N ALA A 119 -1.92 4.63 8.73
CA ALA A 119 -1.59 6.05 8.80
C ALA A 119 -1.04 6.59 7.47
N ILE A 120 -1.46 7.80 7.12
CA ILE A 120 -0.93 8.58 6.00
C ILE A 120 -0.57 9.97 6.52
N GLU A 121 0.72 10.30 6.54
CA GLU A 121 1.19 11.63 6.92
C GLU A 121 0.79 12.68 5.88
N ASN A 122 0.65 13.93 6.30
CA ASN A 122 0.47 15.08 5.41
C ASN A 122 1.78 15.57 4.79
N SER A 123 2.69 14.65 4.49
CA SER A 123 3.88 14.91 3.69
C SER A 123 3.50 15.25 2.24
N GLU A 124 4.46 15.72 1.45
CA GLU A 124 4.24 15.96 0.01
C GLU A 124 3.73 14.70 -0.71
N GLY A 125 4.31 13.52 -0.40
CA GLY A 125 3.86 12.27 -1.00
C GLY A 125 2.52 11.79 -0.48
N GLY A 126 2.24 11.95 0.82
CA GLY A 126 0.94 11.60 1.39
C GLY A 126 -0.20 12.42 0.81
N LYS A 127 -0.01 13.74 0.69
CA LYS A 127 -0.98 14.63 0.01
C LYS A 127 -1.21 14.24 -1.45
N TRP A 128 -0.12 13.99 -2.18
CA TRP A 128 -0.19 13.55 -3.57
C TRP A 128 -1.00 12.24 -3.74
N ILE A 129 -0.85 11.28 -2.82
CA ILE A 129 -1.66 10.05 -2.83
C ILE A 129 -3.13 10.36 -2.58
N LYS A 130 -3.43 11.17 -1.55
CA LYS A 130 -4.81 11.52 -1.17
C LYS A 130 -5.56 12.26 -2.29
N GLU A 131 -4.85 13.07 -3.07
CA GLU A 131 -5.39 13.82 -4.22
C GLU A 131 -5.59 12.94 -5.45
N LYS A 132 -4.64 12.05 -5.76
CA LYS A 132 -4.62 11.32 -7.04
C LYS A 132 -5.35 9.97 -7.01
N TYR A 133 -5.43 9.32 -5.84
CA TYR A 133 -6.00 7.99 -5.71
C TYR A 133 -7.11 7.95 -4.66
N LYS A 134 -8.05 7.01 -4.82
CA LYS A 134 -8.95 6.67 -3.72
C LYS A 134 -8.10 6.20 -2.54
N HIS A 135 -8.37 6.74 -1.36
CA HIS A 135 -7.58 6.43 -0.18
C HIS A 135 -8.46 6.08 1.02
N SER A 136 -7.92 5.28 1.92
CA SER A 136 -8.54 4.98 3.22
C SER A 136 -7.46 4.92 4.29
N HIS A 137 -7.70 5.55 5.43
CA HIS A 137 -6.83 5.45 6.60
C HIS A 137 -7.59 5.46 7.92
N CYS A 138 -6.96 4.96 8.97
CA CYS A 138 -7.58 4.80 10.30
C CYS A 138 -7.40 6.02 11.21
N ILE A 139 -6.63 7.04 10.78
CA ILE A 139 -6.31 8.21 11.60
C ILE A 139 -7.46 9.24 11.59
N PRO A 140 -8.03 9.59 12.76
CA PRO A 140 -8.95 10.71 12.92
C PRO A 140 -8.27 12.05 12.67
N GLU A 141 -9.01 13.06 12.22
CA GLU A 141 -8.46 14.40 11.92
C GLU A 141 -7.78 15.03 13.15
N GLU A 142 -8.32 14.82 14.36
CA GLU A 142 -7.73 15.37 15.59
C GLU A 142 -6.31 14.84 15.88
N LEU A 143 -6.01 13.61 15.45
CA LEU A 143 -4.72 12.96 15.67
C LEU A 143 -3.75 13.18 14.51
N GLN A 144 -4.18 13.81 13.42
CA GLN A 144 -3.34 13.96 12.23
C GLN A 144 -2.06 14.74 12.52
N SER A 145 -2.11 15.83 13.32
CA SER A 145 -0.90 16.59 13.68
C SER A 145 0.09 15.79 14.53
N GLN A 146 -0.40 14.84 15.30
CA GLN A 146 0.40 13.93 16.13
C GLN A 146 1.08 12.87 15.25
N ILE A 147 0.32 12.26 14.35
CA ILE A 147 0.83 11.31 13.35
C ILE A 147 1.87 11.95 12.43
N ASP A 148 1.64 13.17 11.95
CA ASP A 148 2.60 13.92 11.12
C ASP A 148 3.93 14.19 11.86
N LYS A 149 3.93 14.16 13.19
CA LYS A 149 5.13 14.29 14.06
C LYS A 149 5.67 12.96 14.55
N GLN A 150 5.09 11.84 14.10
CA GLN A 150 5.42 10.48 14.53
C GLN A 150 5.37 10.32 16.06
N TYR A 151 4.40 10.98 16.69
CA TYR A 151 4.28 11.06 18.14
C TYR A 151 2.81 11.03 18.55
N LEU A 152 2.43 10.20 19.52
CA LEU A 152 1.07 10.16 20.07
C LEU A 152 1.08 10.44 21.58
N ASP A 153 0.26 11.39 22.03
CA ASP A 153 0.13 11.72 23.45
C ASP A 153 -0.41 10.56 24.29
N SER A 154 -1.20 9.67 23.69
CA SER A 154 -1.66 8.44 24.33
C SER A 154 -0.52 7.52 24.75
N PHE A 155 0.68 7.64 24.18
CA PHE A 155 1.82 6.86 24.65
C PHE A 155 2.31 7.25 26.04
N LYS A 156 2.03 8.48 26.49
CA LYS A 156 2.39 8.94 27.84
C LYS A 156 1.64 8.16 28.94
N SER A 157 0.43 7.69 28.68
CA SER A 157 -0.37 6.93 29.66
C SER A 157 0.05 5.46 29.80
N PHE A 158 0.93 4.94 28.94
CA PHE A 158 1.50 3.59 29.11
C PHE A 158 2.82 3.60 29.90
N ALA A 159 3.36 4.79 30.21
CA ALA A 159 4.58 4.95 30.99
C ALA A 159 4.33 5.06 32.51
N SER A 160 3.07 4.94 32.95
CA SER A 160 2.63 4.85 34.35
C SER A 160 2.20 3.44 34.70
#